data_AF-A0AAN7WZT7-F1
#
_entry.id   AF-A0AAN7WZT7-F1
#
_cell.length_a   1.000
_cell.length_b   1.000
_cell.length_c   1.000
_cell.angle_alpha   90.00
_cell.angle_beta   90.00
_cell.angle_gamma   90.00
#
_symmetry.space_group_name_H-M   'P 1'
#
loop_
_entity.id
_entity.type
_entity.pdbx_description
1 polymer ?
#
loop_
_entity_poly.entity_id
_entity_poly.type
_entity_poly.pdbx_seq_one_letter_code
_entity_poly.pdbx_strand_id
1 'polypeptide(L)'
;MSEIKLTKSAPTEDNGEEKDWAAAKAFFDNLKTNKPRPPKPRYAVTIAVSSRTLFNMVKERKIYQDEGLEKYVAYQMEHENEPLMPGAAFPFVQALMNVNSRLRELYPDSEELFDIVLMTNNHAQVGVRLINSINHYDLSIERFCMTGGESPIGYLKAYMTNLYLSKDSDKVTEAIAEGIAAATMFTADTENELSKTQLRVAFDGDAVLFSDESEIIVKQHGLDTFFEHEKEFENKPLAQGPLKCFLEALGKLQRKFIAKNERLNCPIRTFLVTARSAASSGARVLKTLRSWGLEIDEALFLAGAPKGPLLEKIKPHIFFDDQMFHIEGAQELGTISAHVPYGIGQKYHKGKLIEQPPKKE
;
A
#
# COMPACT_ATOMS: atom_id res chain seq x y z
N MET A 1 47.02 -47.19 -37.89
CA MET A 1 46.20 -47.86 -36.87
C MET A 1 46.50 -47.24 -35.53
N SER A 2 45.56 -46.48 -34.97
CA SER A 2 45.28 -46.40 -33.53
C SER A 2 44.18 -45.37 -33.31
N GLU A 3 42.95 -45.87 -33.21
CA GLU A 3 41.76 -45.15 -32.77
C GLU A 3 41.74 -44.96 -31.24
N ILE A 4 41.29 -43.77 -30.84
CA ILE A 4 40.34 -43.46 -29.73
C ILE A 4 40.64 -43.98 -28.31
N LYS A 5 40.80 -43.03 -27.35
CA LYS A 5 39.79 -42.82 -26.27
C LYS A 5 40.00 -41.51 -25.52
N LEU A 6 39.05 -40.59 -25.71
CA LEU A 6 38.77 -39.45 -24.82
C LEU A 6 38.39 -39.97 -23.42
N THR A 7 39.09 -39.48 -22.40
CA THR A 7 38.79 -39.74 -21.00
C THR A 7 37.69 -38.81 -20.49
N LYS A 8 36.60 -39.47 -20.09
CA LYS A 8 35.52 -39.12 -19.15
C LYS A 8 35.44 -37.70 -18.58
N SER A 9 34.26 -37.13 -18.80
CA SER A 9 33.61 -36.02 -18.10
C SER A 9 33.69 -36.12 -16.57
N ALA A 10 33.98 -34.97 -15.93
CA ALA A 10 33.78 -34.74 -14.51
C ALA A 10 32.28 -34.87 -14.12
N PRO A 11 31.95 -35.33 -12.91
CA PRO A 11 30.57 -35.38 -12.46
C PRO A 11 30.07 -33.98 -12.12
N THR A 12 28.91 -33.64 -12.68
CA THR A 12 28.08 -32.50 -12.33
C THR A 12 27.54 -32.68 -10.90
N GLU A 13 28.22 -32.09 -9.91
CA GLU A 13 27.67 -31.83 -8.58
C GLU A 13 26.89 -30.51 -8.61
N ASP A 14 25.64 -30.53 -9.10
CA ASP A 14 24.70 -29.42 -8.87
C ASP A 14 23.22 -29.79 -9.13
N ASN A 15 22.83 -31.04 -8.82
CA ASN A 15 21.46 -31.54 -9.04
C ASN A 15 20.86 -32.22 -7.78
N GLY A 16 21.64 -32.32 -6.71
CA GLY A 16 21.25 -32.95 -5.45
C GLY A 16 20.50 -32.01 -4.52
N GLU A 17 21.02 -30.80 -4.33
CA GLU A 17 20.44 -29.80 -3.42
C GLU A 17 19.07 -29.29 -3.90
N GLU A 18 18.90 -29.09 -5.21
CA GLU A 18 17.64 -28.63 -5.79
C GLU A 18 16.53 -29.70 -5.69
N LYS A 19 16.90 -30.98 -5.79
CA LYS A 19 16.00 -32.12 -5.56
C LYS A 19 15.62 -32.27 -4.08
N ASP A 20 16.56 -32.06 -3.18
CA ASP A 20 16.33 -32.13 -1.73
C ASP A 20 15.42 -30.98 -1.29
N TRP A 21 15.60 -29.78 -1.85
CA TRP A 21 14.69 -28.66 -1.64
C TRP A 21 13.29 -28.91 -2.21
N ALA A 22 13.19 -29.47 -3.42
CA ALA A 22 11.90 -29.83 -4.02
C ALA A 22 11.15 -30.90 -3.21
N ALA A 23 11.87 -31.90 -2.67
CA ALA A 23 11.31 -32.94 -1.81
C ALA A 23 10.87 -32.39 -0.45
N ALA A 24 11.71 -31.56 0.19
CA ALA A 24 11.37 -30.87 1.43
C ALA A 24 10.14 -29.97 1.23
N LYS A 25 10.09 -29.22 0.13
CA LYS A 25 8.95 -28.38 -0.23
C LYS A 25 7.68 -29.19 -0.44
N ALA A 26 7.74 -30.32 -1.15
CA ALA A 26 6.59 -31.20 -1.34
C ALA A 26 6.09 -31.80 -0.02
N PHE A 27 7.00 -32.13 0.90
CA PHE A 27 6.67 -32.60 2.24
C PHE A 27 5.95 -31.51 3.06
N PHE A 28 6.50 -30.29 3.13
CA PHE A 28 5.86 -29.16 3.81
C PHE A 28 4.52 -28.79 3.18
N ASP A 29 4.43 -28.83 1.84
CA ASP A 29 3.20 -28.55 1.12
C ASP A 29 2.09 -29.58 1.45
N ASN A 30 2.42 -30.78 1.89
CA ASN A 30 1.46 -31.83 2.27
C ASN A 30 1.03 -31.82 3.76
N LEU A 31 1.63 -30.96 4.61
CA LEU A 31 1.26 -30.89 6.04
C LEU A 31 -0.13 -30.27 6.24
N LYS A 32 -1.09 -31.03 6.77
CA LYS A 32 -2.43 -30.52 7.04
C LYS A 32 -2.42 -29.52 8.21
N THR A 33 -3.05 -28.37 8.02
CA THR A 33 -3.21 -27.31 9.02
C THR A 33 -4.66 -26.83 9.03
N ASN A 34 -5.19 -26.51 10.22
CA ASN A 34 -6.51 -25.92 10.38
C ASN A 34 -6.51 -24.41 10.08
N LYS A 35 -5.34 -23.75 10.09
CA LYS A 35 -5.19 -22.36 9.66
C LYS A 35 -4.98 -22.30 8.14
N PRO A 36 -5.68 -21.42 7.41
CA PRO A 36 -5.43 -21.20 5.99
C PRO A 36 -3.98 -20.77 5.78
N ARG A 37 -3.29 -21.39 4.83
CA ARG A 37 -1.91 -21.00 4.52
C ARG A 37 -1.87 -19.60 3.91
N PRO A 38 -0.81 -18.81 4.19
CA PRO A 38 -0.59 -17.55 3.49
C PRO A 38 -0.38 -17.83 1.98
N PRO A 39 -0.83 -16.91 1.11
CA PRO A 39 -0.65 -17.08 -0.32
C PRO A 39 0.84 -17.03 -0.70
N LYS A 40 1.21 -17.69 -1.80
CA LYS A 40 2.56 -17.62 -2.35
C LYS A 40 2.84 -16.18 -2.83
N PRO A 41 3.95 -15.54 -2.39
CA PRO A 41 4.19 -14.11 -2.64
C PRO A 41 4.13 -13.71 -4.12
N ARG A 42 4.58 -14.60 -5.02
CA ARG A 42 4.55 -14.39 -6.49
C ARG A 42 3.15 -14.16 -7.08
N TYR A 43 2.08 -14.55 -6.39
CA TYR A 43 0.70 -14.43 -6.86
C TYR A 43 -0.15 -13.51 -6.00
N ALA A 44 0.33 -13.21 -4.79
CA ALA A 44 -0.37 -12.38 -3.83
C ALA A 44 -0.25 -10.90 -4.16
N VAL A 45 -1.20 -10.12 -3.65
CA VAL A 45 -1.09 -8.67 -3.56
C VAL A 45 -0.47 -8.34 -2.21
N THR A 46 0.83 -8.07 -2.21
CA THR A 46 1.61 -7.88 -0.98
C THR A 46 1.43 -6.46 -0.44
N ILE A 47 0.90 -6.34 0.77
CA ILE A 47 0.71 -5.09 1.51
C ILE A 47 1.67 -5.07 2.69
N ALA A 48 2.72 -4.27 2.61
CA ALA A 48 3.66 -4.08 3.71
C ALA A 48 3.18 -2.93 4.61
N VAL A 49 3.03 -3.19 5.90
CA VAL A 49 2.63 -2.20 6.90
C VAL A 49 3.71 -2.05 7.96
N SER A 50 4.01 -0.81 8.34
CA SER A 50 4.90 -0.56 9.48
C SER A 50 4.25 -0.93 10.82
N SER A 51 5.05 -1.29 11.82
CA SER A 51 4.53 -1.55 13.17
C SER A 51 3.77 -0.34 13.76
N ARG A 52 4.28 0.88 13.53
CA ARG A 52 3.65 2.14 13.98
C ARG A 52 2.39 2.53 13.21
N THR A 53 2.15 1.96 12.04
CA THR A 53 0.89 2.12 11.32
C THR A 53 -0.14 1.10 11.74
N LEU A 54 0.27 -0.15 11.94
CA LEU A 54 -0.63 -1.22 12.36
C LEU A 54 -1.09 -1.04 13.80
N PHE A 55 -0.18 -0.64 14.68
CA PHE A 55 -0.41 -0.44 16.11
C PHE A 55 -0.09 0.98 16.54
N ASN A 56 -0.83 1.47 17.54
CA ASN A 56 -0.52 2.72 18.21
C ASN A 56 0.66 2.51 19.15
N MET A 57 1.82 3.02 18.72
CA MET A 57 3.09 2.93 19.46
C MET A 57 3.62 4.33 19.83
N VAL A 58 2.74 5.30 20.07
CA VAL A 58 3.14 6.70 20.37
C VAL A 58 3.96 6.77 21.66
N LYS A 59 3.54 6.05 22.71
CA LYS A 59 4.26 5.99 24.00
C LYS A 59 5.64 5.36 23.82
N GLU A 60 5.70 4.23 23.13
CA GLU A 60 6.92 3.49 22.89
C GLU A 60 7.91 4.28 22.02
N ARG A 61 7.40 5.02 21.01
CA ARG A 61 8.23 5.92 20.20
C ARG A 61 8.83 7.04 21.06
N LYS A 62 8.06 7.59 22.00
CA LYS A 62 8.55 8.63 22.91
C LYS A 62 9.70 8.12 23.79
N ILE A 63 9.58 6.90 24.32
CA ILE A 63 10.66 6.25 25.09
C ILE A 63 11.92 6.09 24.21
N TYR A 64 11.78 5.62 22.96
CA TYR A 64 12.92 5.51 22.05
C TYR A 64 13.60 6.86 21.78
N GLN A 65 12.81 7.92 21.57
CA GLN A 65 13.32 9.25 21.27
C GLN A 65 13.98 9.93 22.48
N ASP A 66 13.39 9.77 23.67
CA ASP A 66 13.82 10.47 24.88
C ASP A 66 14.92 9.68 25.63
N GLU A 67 14.86 8.34 25.61
CA GLU A 67 15.70 7.45 26.44
C GLU A 67 16.58 6.48 25.64
N GLY A 68 16.39 6.38 24.31
CA GLY A 68 17.20 5.55 23.42
C GLY A 68 16.76 4.09 23.29
N LEU A 69 17.50 3.35 22.47
CA LEU A 69 17.15 1.98 22.04
C LEU A 69 17.05 0.98 23.20
N GLU A 70 18.01 0.99 24.12
CA GLU A 70 18.05 0.00 25.22
C GLU A 70 16.84 0.10 26.15
N LYS A 71 16.44 1.34 26.49
CA LYS A 71 15.25 1.60 27.32
C LYS A 71 13.96 1.23 26.59
N TYR A 72 13.89 1.53 25.31
CA TYR A 72 12.79 1.09 24.46
C TYR A 72 12.66 -0.43 24.40
N VAL A 73 13.76 -1.16 24.19
CA VAL A 73 13.75 -2.64 24.13
C VAL A 73 13.33 -3.23 25.47
N ALA A 74 13.90 -2.75 26.58
CA ALA A 74 13.52 -3.20 27.93
C ALA A 74 12.03 -2.99 28.21
N TYR A 75 11.50 -1.81 27.86
CA TYR A 75 10.07 -1.52 28.01
C TYR A 75 9.19 -2.48 27.20
N GLN A 76 9.57 -2.78 25.95
CA GLN A 76 8.82 -3.70 25.10
C GLN A 76 8.81 -5.13 25.63
N MET A 77 9.91 -5.58 26.24
CA MET A 77 10.01 -6.89 26.88
C MET A 77 9.17 -6.98 28.15
N GLU A 78 9.22 -5.96 29.01
CA GLU A 78 8.43 -5.91 30.24
C GLU A 78 6.91 -5.96 29.96
N HIS A 79 6.48 -5.35 28.86
CA HIS A 79 5.08 -5.26 28.46
C HIS A 79 4.73 -6.25 27.32
N GLU A 80 5.52 -7.30 27.10
CA GLU A 80 5.37 -8.18 25.93
C GLU A 80 4.01 -8.89 25.85
N ASN A 81 3.37 -9.11 27.00
CA ASN A 81 2.06 -9.75 27.12
C ASN A 81 0.89 -8.74 27.13
N GLU A 82 1.19 -7.44 27.04
CA GLU A 82 0.17 -6.39 26.92
C GLU A 82 -0.04 -6.02 25.45
N PRO A 83 -1.21 -6.33 24.87
CA PRO A 83 -1.50 -6.03 23.48
C PRO A 83 -1.39 -4.53 23.18
N LEU A 84 -0.75 -4.20 22.06
CA LEU A 84 -0.67 -2.83 21.57
C LEU A 84 -2.03 -2.38 21.02
N MET A 85 -2.43 -1.15 21.34
CA MET A 85 -3.69 -0.60 20.84
C MET A 85 -3.71 -0.52 19.30
N PRO A 86 -4.88 -0.68 18.64
CA PRO A 86 -5.01 -0.53 17.20
C PRO A 86 -4.46 0.80 16.67
N GLY A 87 -3.75 0.74 15.53
CA GLY A 87 -3.25 1.90 14.80
C GLY A 87 -4.10 2.28 13.58
N ALA A 88 -3.62 3.25 12.80
CA ALA A 88 -4.34 3.78 11.63
C ALA A 88 -4.59 2.72 10.54
N ALA A 89 -3.67 1.78 10.33
CA ALA A 89 -3.83 0.73 9.31
C ALA A 89 -4.71 -0.44 9.78
N PHE A 90 -5.05 -0.51 11.07
CA PHE A 90 -5.75 -1.64 11.65
C PHE A 90 -7.10 -1.95 10.96
N PRO A 91 -8.04 -0.99 10.81
CA PRO A 91 -9.29 -1.28 10.12
C PRO A 91 -9.09 -1.66 8.65
N PHE A 92 -8.09 -1.06 7.98
CA PHE A 92 -7.74 -1.42 6.60
C PHE A 92 -7.26 -2.88 6.51
N VAL A 93 -6.41 -3.34 7.44
CA VAL A 93 -5.96 -4.74 7.52
C VAL A 93 -7.13 -5.69 7.76
N GLN A 94 -8.07 -5.35 8.64
CA GLN A 94 -9.27 -6.16 8.86
C GLN A 94 -10.13 -6.26 7.58
N ALA A 95 -10.27 -5.17 6.83
CA ALA A 95 -11.00 -5.18 5.56
C ALA A 95 -10.30 -6.03 4.49
N LEU A 96 -8.96 -5.98 4.40
CA LEU A 96 -8.19 -6.88 3.52
C LEU A 96 -8.42 -8.36 3.88
N MET A 97 -8.41 -8.69 5.17
CA MET A 97 -8.69 -10.05 5.66
C MET A 97 -10.10 -10.49 5.31
N ASN A 98 -11.11 -9.62 5.45
CA ASN A 98 -12.47 -9.92 5.03
C ASN A 98 -12.57 -10.21 3.52
N VAL A 99 -11.87 -9.43 2.69
CA VAL A 99 -11.79 -9.72 1.25
C VAL A 99 -11.16 -11.09 0.99
N ASN A 100 -10.07 -11.43 1.69
CA ASN A 100 -9.43 -12.74 1.57
C ASN A 100 -10.38 -13.89 1.95
N SER A 101 -11.16 -13.75 3.02
CA SER A 101 -12.17 -14.74 3.41
C SER A 101 -13.21 -14.96 2.31
N ARG A 102 -13.78 -13.87 1.76
CA ARG A 102 -14.73 -13.93 0.64
C ARG A 102 -14.11 -14.53 -0.62
N LEU A 103 -12.84 -14.25 -0.92
CA LEU A 103 -12.13 -14.87 -2.04
C LEU A 103 -11.96 -16.37 -1.83
N ARG A 104 -11.62 -16.82 -0.62
CA ARG A 104 -11.48 -18.25 -0.30
C ARG A 104 -12.81 -19.00 -0.33
N GLU A 105 -13.92 -18.36 0.03
CA GLU A 105 -15.26 -18.95 -0.13
C GLU A 105 -15.58 -19.27 -1.60
N LEU A 106 -15.23 -18.34 -2.51
CA LEU A 106 -15.50 -18.48 -3.94
C LEU A 106 -14.43 -19.31 -4.68
N TYR A 107 -13.19 -19.28 -4.18
CA TYR A 107 -12.01 -19.91 -4.76
C TYR A 107 -11.10 -20.48 -3.65
N PRO A 108 -11.44 -21.66 -3.10
CA PRO A 108 -10.72 -22.24 -1.95
C PRO A 108 -9.21 -22.38 -2.12
N ASP A 109 -8.77 -22.70 -3.34
CA ASP A 109 -7.35 -22.93 -3.67
C ASP A 109 -6.65 -21.70 -4.28
N SER A 110 -7.29 -20.52 -4.23
CA SER A 110 -6.73 -19.30 -4.83
C SER A 110 -5.54 -18.77 -4.03
N GLU A 111 -4.40 -18.64 -4.72
CA GLU A 111 -3.21 -17.94 -4.23
C GLU A 111 -3.25 -16.42 -4.49
N GLU A 112 -4.23 -15.95 -5.28
CA GLU A 112 -4.42 -14.52 -5.57
C GLU A 112 -5.25 -13.88 -4.46
N LEU A 113 -4.57 -13.59 -3.36
CA LEU A 113 -5.10 -12.99 -2.13
C LEU A 113 -4.20 -11.82 -1.72
N PHE A 114 -4.64 -11.03 -0.73
CA PHE A 114 -3.74 -10.12 -0.05
C PHE A 114 -2.76 -10.89 0.84
N ASP A 115 -1.48 -10.56 0.76
CA ASP A 115 -0.45 -10.99 1.71
C ASP A 115 -0.04 -9.78 2.55
N ILE A 116 -0.35 -9.79 3.84
CA ILE A 116 -0.05 -8.68 4.74
C ILE A 116 1.27 -8.99 5.44
N VAL A 117 2.23 -8.08 5.30
CA VAL A 117 3.59 -8.24 5.83
C VAL A 117 3.84 -7.12 6.84
N LEU A 118 4.26 -7.49 8.05
CA LEU A 118 4.73 -6.51 9.02
C LEU A 118 6.19 -6.15 8.73
N MET A 119 6.46 -4.88 8.45
CA MET A 119 7.79 -4.36 8.11
C MET A 119 8.24 -3.34 9.15
N THR A 120 9.26 -3.64 9.94
CA THR A 120 9.69 -2.76 11.02
C THR A 120 11.20 -2.62 11.09
N ASN A 121 11.67 -1.43 11.45
CA ASN A 121 13.06 -1.17 11.81
C ASN A 121 13.36 -1.47 13.28
N ASN A 122 12.40 -2.03 14.03
CA ASN A 122 12.62 -2.43 15.40
C ASN A 122 13.63 -3.56 15.53
N HIS A 123 14.30 -3.61 16.68
CA HIS A 123 15.10 -4.75 17.12
C HIS A 123 14.24 -6.00 17.27
N ALA A 124 14.78 -7.18 16.94
CA ALA A 124 14.05 -8.44 16.91
C ALA A 124 13.40 -8.82 18.26
N GLN A 125 14.01 -8.42 19.38
CA GLN A 125 13.44 -8.66 20.72
C GLN A 125 12.07 -7.98 20.95
N VAL A 126 11.78 -6.88 20.24
CA VAL A 126 10.46 -6.22 20.27
C VAL A 126 9.38 -7.06 19.56
N GLY A 127 9.80 -8.05 18.77
CA GLY A 127 8.91 -8.85 17.93
C GLY A 127 7.88 -9.64 18.73
N VAL A 128 8.20 -10.06 19.95
CA VAL A 128 7.30 -10.87 20.79
C VAL A 128 6.00 -10.11 21.09
N ARG A 129 6.09 -8.84 21.51
CA ARG A 129 4.90 -8.02 21.77
C ARG A 129 4.06 -7.79 20.52
N LEU A 130 4.71 -7.60 19.37
CA LEU A 130 4.02 -7.44 18.08
C LEU A 130 3.26 -8.73 17.70
N ILE A 131 3.90 -9.89 17.86
CA ILE A 131 3.28 -11.20 17.61
C ILE A 131 2.11 -11.43 18.58
N ASN A 132 2.29 -11.16 19.88
CA ASN A 132 1.23 -11.29 20.88
C ASN A 132 0.04 -10.38 20.57
N SER A 133 0.29 -9.15 20.11
CA SER A 133 -0.77 -8.23 19.67
C SER A 133 -1.50 -8.74 18.43
N ILE A 134 -0.77 -9.23 17.43
CA ILE A 134 -1.34 -9.84 16.22
C ILE A 134 -2.24 -11.04 16.57
N ASN A 135 -1.78 -11.91 17.47
CA ASN A 135 -2.55 -13.05 17.95
C ASN A 135 -3.78 -12.62 18.78
N HIS A 136 -3.64 -11.62 19.64
CA HIS A 136 -4.73 -11.09 20.46
C HIS A 136 -5.90 -10.59 19.61
N TYR A 137 -5.60 -9.93 18.48
CA TYR A 137 -6.59 -9.41 17.54
C TYR A 137 -6.96 -10.37 16.40
N ASP A 138 -6.45 -11.61 16.43
CA ASP A 138 -6.65 -12.63 15.39
C ASP A 138 -6.29 -12.15 13.96
N LEU A 139 -5.24 -11.33 13.84
CA LEU A 139 -4.77 -10.84 12.55
C LEU A 139 -4.02 -11.94 11.80
N SER A 140 -4.40 -12.21 10.55
CA SER A 140 -3.74 -13.22 9.70
C SER A 140 -2.45 -12.69 9.06
N ILE A 141 -1.47 -12.33 9.91
CA ILE A 141 -0.17 -11.81 9.50
C ILE A 141 0.90 -12.83 9.91
N GLU A 142 1.46 -13.53 8.93
CA GLU A 142 2.43 -14.62 9.16
C GLU A 142 3.87 -14.21 8.78
N ARG A 143 4.02 -13.10 8.02
CA ARG A 143 5.31 -12.65 7.49
C ARG A 143 5.74 -11.35 8.16
N PHE A 144 6.94 -11.39 8.73
CA PHE A 144 7.57 -10.27 9.42
C PHE A 144 8.92 -10.00 8.80
N CYS A 145 9.34 -8.74 8.83
CA CYS A 145 10.71 -8.34 8.58
C CYS A 145 11.08 -7.28 9.63
N MET A 146 12.14 -7.57 10.38
CA MET A 146 12.67 -6.73 11.44
C MET A 146 14.12 -6.43 11.12
N THR A 147 14.44 -5.18 10.81
CA THR A 147 15.77 -4.81 10.29
C THR A 147 16.73 -4.29 11.35
N GLY A 148 16.33 -4.26 12.63
CA GLY A 148 17.22 -3.94 13.74
C GLY A 148 17.85 -2.54 13.69
N GLY A 149 17.18 -1.58 13.06
CA GLY A 149 17.63 -0.20 12.88
C GLY A 149 17.87 0.19 11.43
N GLU A 150 18.15 -0.79 10.56
CA GLU A 150 18.43 -0.54 9.14
C GLU A 150 17.17 -0.19 8.33
N SER A 151 17.36 0.41 7.16
CA SER A 151 16.25 0.77 6.28
C SER A 151 15.50 -0.48 5.76
N PRO A 152 14.16 -0.57 5.83
CA PRO A 152 13.40 -1.72 5.35
C PRO A 152 13.26 -1.81 3.82
N ILE A 153 13.71 -0.78 3.09
CA ILE A 153 13.35 -0.57 1.68
C ILE A 153 13.87 -1.69 0.76
N GLY A 154 15.10 -2.16 0.97
CA GLY A 154 15.65 -3.30 0.22
C GLY A 154 14.80 -4.57 0.37
N TYR A 155 14.22 -4.79 1.56
CA TYR A 155 13.35 -5.92 1.82
C TYR A 155 11.97 -5.75 1.19
N LEU A 156 11.42 -4.53 1.09
CA LEU A 156 10.13 -4.32 0.41
C LEU A 156 10.16 -4.85 -1.03
N LYS A 157 11.26 -4.63 -1.75
CA LYS A 157 11.48 -5.14 -3.12
C LYS A 157 11.60 -6.67 -3.14
N ALA A 158 12.39 -7.25 -2.24
CA ALA A 158 12.53 -8.70 -2.10
C ALA A 158 11.20 -9.40 -1.76
N TYR A 159 10.32 -8.72 -1.03
CA TYR A 159 8.99 -9.20 -0.68
C TYR A 159 7.95 -9.00 -1.79
N MET A 160 8.32 -8.40 -2.94
CA MET A 160 7.42 -8.08 -4.05
C MET A 160 6.25 -7.18 -3.61
N THR A 161 6.55 -6.17 -2.80
CA THR A 161 5.54 -5.30 -2.18
C THR A 161 4.78 -4.51 -3.25
N ASN A 162 3.44 -4.59 -3.23
CA ASN A 162 2.55 -3.81 -4.09
C ASN A 162 2.17 -2.46 -3.46
N LEU A 163 2.14 -2.38 -2.13
CA LEU A 163 1.87 -1.15 -1.38
C LEU A 163 2.62 -1.17 -0.04
N TYR A 164 3.35 -0.10 0.26
CA TYR A 164 3.98 0.13 1.57
C TYR A 164 3.30 1.28 2.33
N LEU A 165 2.84 1.00 3.54
CA LEU A 165 2.20 1.97 4.42
C LEU A 165 3.05 2.19 5.68
N SER A 166 3.41 3.44 5.95
CA SER A 166 4.27 3.80 7.08
C SER A 166 3.84 5.11 7.74
N LYS A 167 4.23 5.32 9.00
CA LYS A 167 4.18 6.64 9.66
C LYS A 167 5.49 7.42 9.46
N ASP A 168 6.42 6.86 8.70
CA ASP A 168 7.74 7.42 8.44
C ASP A 168 7.80 7.98 7.02
N SER A 169 7.76 9.31 6.89
CA SER A 169 7.76 10.00 5.60
C SER A 169 9.03 9.76 4.80
N ASP A 170 10.15 9.61 5.48
CA ASP A 170 11.45 9.42 4.84
C ASP A 170 11.50 8.05 4.18
N LYS A 171 11.03 7.01 4.89
CA LYS A 171 10.90 5.66 4.33
C LYS A 171 9.88 5.55 3.20
N VAL A 172 8.80 6.31 3.26
CA VAL A 172 7.84 6.37 2.15
C VAL A 172 8.47 7.00 0.92
N THR A 173 9.24 8.07 1.09
CA THR A 173 9.95 8.75 0.00
C THR A 173 11.01 7.83 -0.61
N GLU A 174 11.81 7.14 0.22
CA GLU A 174 12.76 6.12 -0.23
C GLU A 174 12.06 5.00 -1.02
N ALA A 175 10.90 4.50 -0.57
CA ALA A 175 10.15 3.46 -1.26
C ALA A 175 9.64 3.91 -2.63
N ILE A 176 9.08 5.11 -2.74
CA ILE A 176 8.61 5.68 -4.01
C ILE A 176 9.77 5.85 -4.99
N ALA A 177 10.93 6.30 -4.52
CA ALA A 177 12.13 6.43 -5.36
C ALA A 177 12.60 5.09 -5.93
N GLU A 178 12.39 3.99 -5.20
CA GLU A 178 12.66 2.62 -5.66
C GLU A 178 11.53 2.01 -6.53
N GLY A 179 10.51 2.80 -6.88
CA GLY A 179 9.39 2.37 -7.72
C GLY A 179 8.35 1.53 -6.98
N ILE A 180 8.33 1.58 -5.64
CA ILE A 180 7.35 0.88 -4.80
C ILE A 180 6.25 1.88 -4.44
N ALA A 181 4.98 1.52 -4.73
CA ALA A 181 3.86 2.36 -4.30
C ALA A 181 3.86 2.47 -2.78
N ALA A 182 3.90 3.69 -2.25
CA ALA A 182 3.95 3.91 -0.82
C ALA A 182 3.22 5.18 -0.40
N ALA A 183 2.78 5.22 0.86
CA ALA A 183 2.15 6.41 1.43
C ALA A 183 2.39 6.53 2.94
N THR A 184 2.48 7.78 3.40
CA THR A 184 2.59 8.12 4.82
C THR A 184 1.20 8.18 5.41
N MET A 185 0.86 7.28 6.34
CA MET A 185 -0.48 7.22 6.93
C MET A 185 -0.64 8.16 8.11
N PHE A 186 -1.80 8.82 8.15
CA PHE A 186 -2.24 9.68 9.21
C PHE A 186 -3.48 9.12 9.88
N THR A 187 -3.58 9.32 11.19
CA THR A 187 -4.74 8.89 11.97
C THR A 187 -5.79 9.99 11.91
N ALA A 188 -7.06 9.61 11.83
CA ALA A 188 -8.19 10.53 11.92
C ALA A 188 -8.27 11.18 13.32
N ASP A 189 -8.76 12.42 13.40
CA ASP A 189 -8.93 13.13 14.69
C ASP A 189 -10.21 12.70 15.42
N THR A 190 -11.15 12.11 14.67
CA THR A 190 -12.43 11.61 15.18
C THR A 190 -12.64 10.16 14.73
N GLU A 191 -13.26 9.36 15.59
CA GLU A 191 -13.60 7.98 15.24
C GLU A 191 -14.80 7.95 14.29
N ASN A 192 -14.64 7.26 13.17
CA ASN A 192 -15.69 6.99 12.21
C ASN A 192 -15.95 5.49 12.11
N GLU A 193 -17.23 5.11 12.10
CA GLU A 193 -17.61 3.72 11.83
C GLU A 193 -17.38 3.39 10.35
N LEU A 194 -16.39 2.53 10.10
CA LEU A 194 -16.04 2.03 8.77
C LEU A 194 -16.86 0.79 8.40
N SER A 195 -16.97 0.51 7.10
CA SER A 195 -17.68 -0.67 6.62
C SER A 195 -16.98 -1.96 7.04
N LYS A 196 -17.70 -2.85 7.74
CA LYS A 196 -17.20 -4.18 8.11
C LYS A 196 -17.25 -5.20 6.97
N THR A 197 -17.98 -4.90 5.89
CA THR A 197 -18.23 -5.83 4.78
C THR A 197 -17.47 -5.48 3.51
N GLN A 198 -17.04 -4.23 3.35
CA GLN A 198 -16.32 -3.75 2.17
C GLN A 198 -15.00 -3.09 2.55
N LEU A 199 -13.93 -3.47 1.87
CA LEU A 199 -12.75 -2.65 1.69
C LEU A 199 -13.08 -1.47 0.77
N ARG A 200 -12.95 -0.24 1.30
CA ARG A 200 -13.18 1.01 0.56
C ARG A 200 -11.87 1.76 0.42
N VAL A 201 -11.42 1.97 -0.81
CA VAL A 201 -10.14 2.65 -1.11
C VAL A 201 -10.41 3.86 -1.99
N ALA A 202 -10.08 5.05 -1.49
CA ALA A 202 -10.25 6.29 -2.22
C ALA A 202 -8.89 6.82 -2.69
N PHE A 203 -8.84 7.34 -3.91
CA PHE A 203 -7.63 7.89 -4.52
C PHE A 203 -7.91 9.27 -5.07
N ASP A 204 -6.97 10.20 -4.90
CA ASP A 204 -6.83 11.28 -5.86
C ASP A 204 -6.39 10.75 -7.24
N GLY A 205 -6.63 11.55 -8.28
CA GLY A 205 -6.17 11.28 -9.63
C GLY A 205 -4.70 11.65 -9.82
N ASP A 206 -4.44 12.94 -9.99
CA ASP A 206 -3.12 13.47 -10.37
C ASP A 206 -2.09 13.24 -9.26
N ALA A 207 -0.83 13.03 -9.63
CA ALA A 207 0.29 12.70 -8.73
C ALA A 207 0.08 11.47 -7.80
N VAL A 208 -1.02 10.73 -7.93
CA VAL A 208 -1.33 9.50 -7.20
C VAL A 208 -1.51 8.33 -8.17
N LEU A 209 -2.57 8.35 -8.97
CA LEU A 209 -2.84 7.35 -10.01
C LEU A 209 -2.20 7.74 -11.35
N PHE A 210 -2.18 9.04 -11.63
CA PHE A 210 -1.55 9.63 -12.81
C PHE A 210 -0.28 10.40 -12.41
N SER A 211 0.57 10.70 -13.38
CA SER A 211 1.73 11.58 -13.16
C SER A 211 1.30 13.00 -12.80
N ASP A 212 2.25 13.85 -12.44
CA ASP A 212 2.06 15.28 -12.16
C ASP A 212 2.07 16.17 -13.42
N GLU A 213 2.04 15.59 -14.63
CA GLU A 213 2.01 16.31 -15.92
C GLU A 213 0.99 17.45 -15.94
N SER A 214 -0.25 17.16 -15.53
CA SER A 214 -1.33 18.15 -15.52
C SER A 214 -1.12 19.25 -14.48
N GLU A 215 -0.55 18.92 -13.32
CA GLU A 215 -0.25 19.92 -12.29
C GLU A 215 0.88 20.86 -12.73
N ILE A 216 1.88 20.35 -13.43
CA ILE A 216 2.98 21.14 -14.03
C ILE A 216 2.39 22.17 -15.00
N ILE A 217 1.49 21.76 -15.90
CA ILE A 217 0.86 22.65 -16.88
C ILE A 217 0.09 23.77 -16.18
N VAL A 218 -0.73 23.43 -15.18
CA VAL A 218 -1.50 24.44 -14.42
C VAL A 218 -0.57 25.44 -13.73
N LYS A 219 0.52 24.97 -13.10
CA LYS A 219 1.47 25.84 -12.38
C LYS A 219 2.30 26.73 -13.31
N GLN A 220 2.65 26.25 -14.50
CA GLN A 220 3.48 26.99 -15.46
C GLN A 220 2.68 27.92 -16.38
N HIS A 221 1.48 27.50 -16.78
CA HIS A 221 0.71 28.14 -17.86
C HIS A 221 -0.71 28.55 -17.47
N GLY A 222 -1.18 28.15 -16.28
CA GLY A 222 -2.51 28.49 -15.79
C GLY A 222 -3.61 27.52 -16.24
N LEU A 223 -4.84 27.81 -15.81
CA LEU A 223 -6.00 26.90 -15.98
C LEU A 223 -6.52 26.84 -17.43
N ASP A 224 -6.48 27.94 -18.17
CA ASP A 224 -7.01 27.96 -19.54
C ASP A 224 -6.19 27.06 -20.47
N THR A 225 -4.86 27.17 -20.41
CA THR A 225 -3.94 26.29 -21.15
C THR A 225 -4.09 24.83 -20.72
N PHE A 226 -4.35 24.56 -19.45
CA PHE A 226 -4.66 23.21 -18.98
C PHE A 226 -5.94 22.65 -19.63
N PHE A 227 -7.02 23.44 -19.73
CA PHE A 227 -8.25 22.96 -20.38
C PHE A 227 -8.09 22.73 -21.88
N GLU A 228 -7.33 23.60 -22.57
CA GLU A 228 -6.99 23.40 -23.99
C GLU A 228 -6.18 22.11 -24.18
N HIS A 229 -5.17 21.90 -23.34
CA HIS A 229 -4.36 20.69 -23.34
C HIS A 229 -5.20 19.44 -23.09
N GLU A 230 -6.07 19.42 -22.09
CA GLU A 230 -6.91 18.26 -21.80
C GLU A 230 -7.88 17.93 -22.93
N LYS A 231 -8.37 18.94 -23.66
CA LYS A 231 -9.22 18.76 -24.83
C LYS A 231 -8.44 18.20 -26.02
N GLU A 232 -7.24 18.72 -26.29
CA GLU A 232 -6.38 18.25 -27.38
C GLU A 232 -5.91 16.81 -27.15
N PHE A 233 -5.52 16.49 -25.91
CA PHE A 233 -4.97 15.20 -25.53
C PHE A 233 -6.01 14.22 -24.96
N GLU A 234 -7.30 14.48 -25.12
CA GLU A 234 -8.39 13.70 -24.50
C GLU A 234 -8.30 12.19 -24.77
N ASN A 235 -7.81 11.81 -25.96
CA ASN A 235 -7.66 10.41 -26.39
C ASN A 235 -6.26 9.82 -26.14
N LYS A 236 -5.33 10.61 -25.59
CA LYS A 236 -3.99 10.16 -25.20
C LYS A 236 -4.00 9.85 -23.70
N PRO A 237 -3.73 8.60 -23.29
CA PRO A 237 -3.69 8.24 -21.87
C PRO A 237 -2.75 9.16 -21.07
N LEU A 238 -3.15 9.48 -19.84
CA LEU A 238 -2.28 10.16 -18.88
C LEU A 238 -1.11 9.22 -18.53
N ALA A 239 0.07 9.80 -18.26
CA ALA A 239 1.19 9.03 -17.75
C ALA A 239 0.89 8.47 -16.35
N GLN A 240 1.50 7.33 -16.02
CA GLN A 240 1.22 6.60 -14.78
C GLN A 240 1.83 7.29 -13.55
N GLY A 241 1.08 7.31 -12.46
CA GLY A 241 1.52 7.73 -11.14
C GLY A 241 2.02 6.55 -10.28
N PRO A 242 2.51 6.83 -9.07
CA PRO A 242 3.15 5.84 -8.21
C PRO A 242 2.19 4.72 -7.73
N LEU A 243 0.88 5.00 -7.60
CA LEU A 243 -0.09 4.02 -7.06
C LEU A 243 -0.84 3.24 -8.15
N LYS A 244 -0.53 3.46 -9.44
CA LYS A 244 -1.19 2.78 -10.56
C LYS A 244 -1.11 1.25 -10.46
N CYS A 245 0.06 0.70 -10.13
CA CYS A 245 0.24 -0.75 -9.98
C CYS A 245 -0.57 -1.35 -8.82
N PHE A 246 -0.78 -0.60 -7.74
CA PHE A 246 -1.63 -1.03 -6.64
C PHE A 246 -3.12 -1.04 -7.05
N LEU A 247 -3.58 -0.03 -7.78
CA LEU A 247 -4.94 -0.03 -8.35
C LEU A 247 -5.15 -1.20 -9.33
N GLU A 248 -4.15 -1.54 -10.15
CA GLU A 248 -4.20 -2.72 -11.03
C GLU A 248 -4.37 -4.02 -10.24
N ALA A 249 -3.68 -4.14 -9.11
CA ALA A 249 -3.80 -5.29 -8.21
C ALA A 249 -5.21 -5.38 -7.59
N LEU A 250 -5.78 -4.26 -7.13
CA LEU A 250 -7.17 -4.21 -6.65
C LEU A 250 -8.16 -4.60 -7.75
N GLY A 251 -8.02 -4.03 -8.94
CA GLY A 251 -8.89 -4.32 -10.09
C GLY A 251 -8.82 -5.81 -10.50
N LYS A 252 -7.65 -6.44 -10.38
CA LYS A 252 -7.50 -7.87 -10.61
C LYS A 252 -8.33 -8.71 -9.63
N LEU A 253 -8.31 -8.38 -8.34
CA LEU A 253 -9.11 -9.06 -7.34
C LEU A 253 -10.62 -8.78 -7.52
N GLN A 254 -11.00 -7.53 -7.83
CA GLN A 254 -12.39 -7.17 -8.16
C GLN A 254 -12.95 -8.01 -9.31
N ARG A 255 -12.17 -8.22 -10.38
CA ARG A 255 -12.59 -9.05 -11.51
C ARG A 255 -12.90 -10.50 -11.11
N LYS A 256 -12.24 -11.07 -10.09
CA LYS A 256 -12.55 -12.41 -9.59
C LYS A 256 -13.95 -12.50 -8.99
N PHE A 257 -14.41 -11.45 -8.32
CA PHE A 257 -15.78 -11.35 -7.80
C PHE A 257 -16.79 -11.15 -8.94
N ILE A 258 -16.48 -10.26 -9.89
CA ILE A 258 -17.35 -10.03 -11.06
C ILE A 258 -17.55 -11.32 -11.85
N ALA A 259 -16.51 -12.13 -12.05
CA ALA A 259 -16.58 -13.43 -12.71
C ALA A 259 -17.48 -14.46 -11.99
N LYS A 260 -17.83 -14.21 -10.73
CA LYS A 260 -18.78 -15.01 -9.92
C LYS A 260 -20.14 -14.32 -9.74
N ASN A 261 -20.45 -13.33 -10.58
CA ASN A 261 -21.68 -12.53 -10.50
C ASN A 261 -21.83 -11.71 -9.20
N GLU A 262 -20.73 -11.44 -8.48
CA GLU A 262 -20.71 -10.65 -7.24
C GLU A 262 -20.42 -9.16 -7.50
N ARG A 263 -20.75 -8.61 -8.68
CA ARG A 263 -20.40 -7.22 -9.05
C ARG A 263 -20.97 -6.20 -8.06
N LEU A 264 -22.24 -6.33 -7.68
CA LEU A 264 -22.91 -5.41 -6.74
C LEU A 264 -22.49 -5.64 -5.27
N ASN A 265 -22.10 -6.87 -4.95
CA ASN A 265 -21.74 -7.30 -3.60
C ASN A 265 -20.21 -7.43 -3.42
N CYS A 266 -19.43 -6.87 -4.35
CA CYS A 266 -17.99 -6.98 -4.33
C CYS A 266 -17.46 -6.36 -3.03
N PRO A 267 -16.63 -7.08 -2.26
CA PRO A 267 -16.10 -6.57 -1.01
C PRO A 267 -14.98 -5.56 -1.23
N ILE A 268 -14.57 -5.27 -2.47
CA ILE A 268 -13.61 -4.20 -2.79
C ILE A 268 -14.38 -3.12 -3.55
N ARG A 269 -14.32 -1.89 -3.05
CA ARG A 269 -14.92 -0.70 -3.69
C ARG A 269 -13.89 0.41 -3.80
N THR A 270 -13.70 0.91 -5.01
CA THR A 270 -12.69 1.91 -5.35
C THR A 270 -13.35 3.24 -5.72
N PHE A 271 -12.75 4.33 -5.25
CA PHE A 271 -13.27 5.68 -5.45
C PHE A 271 -12.17 6.56 -6.05
N LEU A 272 -12.48 7.25 -7.15
CA LEU A 272 -11.68 8.37 -7.63
C LEU A 272 -12.28 9.66 -7.07
N VAL A 273 -11.50 10.43 -6.29
CA VAL A 273 -11.92 11.70 -5.67
C VAL A 273 -10.96 12.79 -6.15
N THR A 274 -11.28 13.44 -7.26
CA THR A 274 -10.37 14.35 -7.96
C THR A 274 -10.87 15.79 -7.99
N ALA A 275 -9.96 16.74 -7.84
CA ALA A 275 -10.24 18.17 -8.01
C ALA A 275 -10.57 18.56 -9.47
N ARG A 276 -10.33 17.66 -10.44
CA ARG A 276 -10.68 17.89 -11.85
C ARG A 276 -12.18 18.14 -12.04
N SER A 277 -12.49 18.93 -13.07
CA SER A 277 -13.87 19.12 -13.53
C SER A 277 -14.27 18.01 -14.50
N ALA A 278 -15.45 17.41 -14.27
CA ALA A 278 -15.99 16.37 -15.15
C ALA A 278 -16.11 16.86 -16.60
N ALA A 279 -16.56 18.10 -16.79
CA ALA A 279 -16.90 18.65 -18.11
C ALA A 279 -15.66 19.02 -18.95
N SER A 280 -14.59 19.49 -18.32
CA SER A 280 -13.41 20.02 -19.05
C SER A 280 -12.19 19.11 -19.03
N SER A 281 -12.04 18.25 -18.03
CA SER A 281 -10.81 17.45 -17.82
C SER A 281 -11.07 16.00 -17.36
N GLY A 282 -12.35 15.61 -17.20
CA GLY A 282 -12.71 14.28 -16.71
C GLY A 282 -12.71 13.19 -17.77
N ALA A 283 -12.96 13.53 -19.04
CA ALA A 283 -13.04 12.55 -20.12
C ALA A 283 -11.71 11.78 -20.31
N ARG A 284 -10.57 12.49 -20.31
CA ARG A 284 -9.23 11.90 -20.44
C ARG A 284 -8.91 10.94 -19.30
N VAL A 285 -9.28 11.30 -18.07
CA VAL A 285 -9.13 10.44 -16.87
C VAL A 285 -9.88 9.13 -17.03
N LEU A 286 -11.16 9.18 -17.39
CA LEU A 286 -11.99 7.99 -17.56
C LEU A 286 -11.53 7.11 -18.73
N LYS A 287 -11.09 7.73 -19.83
CA LYS A 287 -10.50 7.02 -20.99
C LYS A 287 -9.17 6.35 -20.62
N THR A 288 -8.34 7.01 -19.81
CA THR A 288 -7.08 6.46 -19.30
C THR A 288 -7.33 5.21 -18.46
N LEU A 289 -8.19 5.30 -17.45
CA LEU A 289 -8.55 4.15 -16.59
C LEU A 289 -9.10 2.98 -17.41
N ARG A 290 -9.98 3.27 -18.38
CA ARG A 290 -10.51 2.26 -19.30
C ARG A 290 -9.41 1.60 -20.14
N SER A 291 -8.45 2.38 -20.65
CA SER A 291 -7.33 1.86 -21.44
C SER A 291 -6.42 0.93 -20.63
N TRP A 292 -6.35 1.14 -19.31
CA TRP A 292 -5.65 0.26 -18.38
C TRP A 292 -6.49 -0.95 -17.94
N GLY A 293 -7.74 -1.06 -18.40
CA GLY A 293 -8.68 -2.10 -17.97
C GLY A 293 -9.07 -1.98 -16.48
N LEU A 294 -9.05 -0.75 -15.95
CA LEU A 294 -9.41 -0.45 -14.57
C LEU A 294 -10.80 0.17 -14.54
N GLU A 295 -11.71 -0.52 -13.85
CA GLU A 295 -13.04 -0.03 -13.56
C GLU A 295 -13.03 0.54 -12.13
N ILE A 296 -13.19 1.86 -12.01
CA ILE A 296 -13.46 2.50 -10.73
C ILE A 296 -14.97 2.41 -10.47
N ASP A 297 -15.36 2.08 -9.23
CA ASP A 297 -16.77 1.94 -8.88
C ASP A 297 -17.49 3.30 -8.82
N GLU A 298 -16.82 4.31 -8.27
CA GLU A 298 -17.34 5.67 -8.15
C GLU A 298 -16.28 6.72 -8.50
N ALA A 299 -16.59 7.60 -9.46
CA ALA A 299 -15.72 8.70 -9.84
C ALA A 299 -16.37 10.04 -9.50
N LEU A 300 -15.78 10.76 -8.56
CA LEU A 300 -16.23 12.03 -8.04
C LEU A 300 -15.29 13.14 -8.56
N PHE A 301 -15.85 14.01 -9.39
CA PHE A 301 -15.16 15.17 -9.99
C PHE A 301 -15.63 16.44 -9.29
N LEU A 302 -14.73 17.10 -8.59
CA LEU A 302 -15.08 18.16 -7.65
C LEU A 302 -14.94 19.56 -8.25
N ALA A 303 -14.29 19.72 -9.41
CA ALA A 303 -14.03 21.02 -10.02
C ALA A 303 -13.46 22.06 -9.02
N GLY A 304 -12.51 21.63 -8.19
CA GLY A 304 -11.88 22.44 -7.15
C GLY A 304 -12.60 22.50 -5.80
N ALA A 305 -13.80 21.91 -5.66
CA ALA A 305 -14.48 21.84 -4.37
C ALA A 305 -13.69 20.97 -3.35
N PRO A 306 -13.85 21.21 -2.03
CA PRO A 306 -13.18 20.42 -1.00
C PRO A 306 -13.56 18.93 -1.04
N LYS A 307 -12.56 18.05 -0.88
CA LYS A 307 -12.74 16.58 -0.87
C LYS A 307 -13.41 16.07 0.41
N GLY A 308 -13.17 16.75 1.52
CA GLY A 308 -13.60 16.37 2.87
C GLY A 308 -15.05 15.89 3.00
N PRO A 309 -16.07 16.69 2.60
CA PRO A 309 -17.48 16.29 2.74
C PRO A 309 -17.84 15.00 1.99
N LEU A 310 -17.18 14.71 0.86
CA LEU A 310 -17.39 13.46 0.13
C LEU A 310 -16.71 12.30 0.83
N LEU A 311 -15.52 12.50 1.40
CA LEU A 311 -14.81 11.48 2.17
C LEU A 311 -15.58 11.08 3.44
N GLU A 312 -16.21 12.04 4.12
CA GLU A 312 -17.11 11.78 5.26
C GLU A 312 -18.30 10.90 4.86
N LYS A 313 -18.83 11.09 3.64
CA LYS A 313 -19.89 10.26 3.09
C LYS A 313 -19.42 8.85 2.69
N ILE A 314 -18.26 8.77 2.04
CA ILE A 314 -17.67 7.52 1.52
C ILE A 314 -17.20 6.63 2.68
N LYS A 315 -16.64 7.23 3.73
CA LYS A 315 -15.98 6.55 4.86
C LYS A 315 -14.98 5.50 4.38
N PRO A 316 -13.94 5.90 3.61
CA PRO A 316 -12.97 4.95 3.10
C PRO A 316 -12.11 4.40 4.23
N HIS A 317 -11.60 3.18 4.05
CA HIS A 317 -10.60 2.61 4.96
C HIS A 317 -9.26 3.32 4.82
N ILE A 318 -9.00 3.89 3.64
CA ILE A 318 -7.83 4.69 3.34
C ILE A 318 -8.13 5.62 2.16
N PHE A 319 -7.73 6.88 2.29
CA PHE A 319 -7.74 7.88 1.22
C PHE A 319 -6.32 8.30 0.86
N PHE A 320 -5.93 8.19 -0.41
CA PHE A 320 -4.61 8.59 -0.90
C PHE A 320 -4.67 9.95 -1.61
N ASP A 321 -3.75 10.84 -1.24
CA ASP A 321 -3.61 12.17 -1.85
C ASP A 321 -2.14 12.61 -1.81
N ASP A 322 -1.69 13.39 -2.78
CA ASP A 322 -0.32 13.92 -2.82
C ASP A 322 -0.18 15.27 -2.09
N GLN A 323 -1.28 15.91 -1.71
CA GLN A 323 -1.26 17.25 -1.12
C GLN A 323 -1.64 17.22 0.36
N MET A 324 -0.72 17.68 1.22
CA MET A 324 -0.96 17.66 2.67
C MET A 324 -2.21 18.42 3.14
N PHE A 325 -2.66 19.46 2.44
CA PHE A 325 -3.89 20.15 2.86
C PHE A 325 -5.16 19.29 2.64
N HIS A 326 -5.16 18.39 1.66
CA HIS A 326 -6.23 17.42 1.46
C HIS A 326 -6.18 16.32 2.53
N ILE A 327 -4.97 15.90 2.92
CA ILE A 327 -4.74 14.96 4.01
C ILE A 327 -5.24 15.54 5.34
N GLU A 328 -4.87 16.78 5.68
CA GLU A 328 -5.32 17.50 6.88
C GLU A 328 -6.85 17.62 6.91
N GLY A 329 -7.46 18.13 5.83
CA GLY A 329 -8.92 18.28 5.76
C GLY A 329 -9.69 16.95 5.80
N ALA A 330 -9.07 15.84 5.39
CA ALA A 330 -9.65 14.50 5.54
C ALA A 330 -9.58 14.03 7.01
N GLN A 331 -8.47 14.28 7.72
CA GLN A 331 -8.31 13.92 9.13
C GLN A 331 -9.30 14.63 10.04
N GLU A 332 -9.52 15.94 9.81
CA GLU A 332 -10.47 16.77 10.55
C GLU A 332 -11.90 16.18 10.50
N LEU A 333 -12.26 15.57 9.37
CA LEU A 333 -13.57 14.95 9.13
C LEU A 333 -13.58 13.44 9.40
N GLY A 334 -12.59 12.94 10.14
CA GLY A 334 -12.56 11.56 10.63
C GLY A 334 -12.16 10.52 9.57
N THR A 335 -11.50 10.93 8.48
CA THR A 335 -11.04 10.00 7.43
C THR A 335 -9.58 9.63 7.65
N ILE A 336 -9.27 8.33 7.58
CA ILE A 336 -7.89 7.83 7.56
C ILE A 336 -7.30 8.17 6.20
N SER A 337 -6.29 9.02 6.19
CA SER A 337 -5.65 9.54 4.99
C SER A 337 -4.18 9.11 4.90
N ALA A 338 -3.66 9.06 3.68
CA ALA A 338 -2.32 8.59 3.39
C ALA A 338 -1.67 9.47 2.32
N HIS A 339 -0.63 10.20 2.71
CA HIS A 339 0.07 11.13 1.86
C HIS A 339 1.04 10.40 0.92
N VAL A 340 0.94 10.67 -0.38
CA VAL A 340 1.85 10.17 -1.40
C VAL A 340 2.83 11.27 -1.78
N PRO A 341 4.07 11.30 -1.26
CA PRO A 341 5.02 12.37 -1.53
C PRO A 341 5.60 12.26 -2.95
N TYR A 342 4.79 12.60 -3.95
CA TYR A 342 5.12 12.51 -5.37
C TYR A 342 4.74 13.79 -6.11
N GLY A 343 5.47 14.08 -7.19
CA GLY A 343 5.17 15.18 -8.10
C GLY A 343 5.63 16.58 -7.65
N ILE A 344 5.41 17.56 -8.52
CA ILE A 344 5.77 18.97 -8.27
C ILE A 344 5.00 19.59 -7.10
N GLY A 345 3.83 19.03 -6.75
CA GLY A 345 3.05 19.34 -5.53
C GLY A 345 3.90 19.43 -4.27
N GLN A 346 4.90 18.56 -4.12
CA GLN A 346 5.76 18.48 -2.94
C GLN A 346 6.61 19.73 -2.69
N LYS A 347 6.75 20.63 -3.68
CA LYS A 347 7.46 21.91 -3.53
C LYS A 347 6.57 23.02 -2.99
N TYR A 348 5.30 22.74 -2.70
CA TYR A 348 4.31 23.74 -2.34
C TYR A 348 3.50 23.32 -1.11
N HIS A 349 3.13 24.29 -0.27
CA HIS A 349 2.17 24.11 0.82
C HIS A 349 1.09 25.19 0.72
N LYS A 350 -0.18 24.77 0.65
CA LYS A 350 -1.34 25.68 0.46
C LYS A 350 -1.15 26.65 -0.72
N GLY A 351 -0.60 26.14 -1.82
CA GLY A 351 -0.34 26.90 -3.05
C GLY A 351 0.89 27.81 -3.03
N LYS A 352 1.63 27.89 -1.91
CA LYS A 352 2.87 28.68 -1.80
C LYS A 352 4.09 27.80 -1.92
N LEU A 353 5.14 28.26 -2.61
CA LEU A 353 6.41 27.55 -2.69
C LEU A 353 7.00 27.39 -1.29
N ILE A 354 7.43 26.18 -0.94
CA ILE A 354 8.16 25.93 0.30
C ILE A 354 9.56 26.50 0.12
N GLU A 355 9.91 27.55 0.87
CA GLU A 355 11.26 28.09 0.88
C GLU A 355 12.21 27.04 1.47
N GLN A 356 13.17 26.57 0.67
CA GLN A 356 14.22 25.69 1.19
C GLN A 356 15.18 26.53 2.04
N PRO A 357 15.58 26.07 3.25
CA PRO A 357 16.63 26.74 3.99
C PRO A 357 17.91 26.76 3.14
N PRO A 358 18.71 27.84 3.21
CA PRO A 358 19.94 27.94 2.42
C PRO A 358 20.82 26.73 2.71
N LYS A 359 21.27 26.05 1.65
CA LYS A 359 22.28 24.99 1.76
C LYS A 359 23.46 25.57 2.53
N LYS A 360 23.76 25.01 3.71
CA LYS A 360 25.06 25.25 4.35
C LYS A 360 26.11 24.66 3.40
N GLU A 361 26.93 25.53 2.83
CA GLU A 361 28.11 25.19 2.04
C GLU A 361 29.13 24.41 2.84
#